data_AF-A0A9P0JCJ0-F1
#
_entry.id   AF-A0A9P0JCJ0-F1
#
_cell.length_a   1.000
_cell.length_b   1.000
_cell.length_c   1.000
_cell.angle_alpha   90.00
_cell.angle_beta   90.00
_cell.angle_gamma   90.00
#
_symmetry.space_group_name_H-M   'P 1'
#
loop_
_entity.id
_entity.type
_entity.pdbx_description
1 polymer ?
#
loop_
_entity_poly.entity_id
_entity_poly.type
_entity_poly.pdbx_seq_one_letter_code
_entity_poly.pdbx_strand_id
1 'polypeptide(L)'
;MPIIERLQLWGLIPKNNSLKCKNGHFAKLCPHGDYADGFVWRCRQWSTTKNRKKIRCDFKQSIRKDTFFNKSHLSIYQIVMFSYLWTENVSLSFIRKQIEIAQQSAVDWASFHREVVFDGMILRHEKIGGVGKVVEIDESKFGRRKYYRGHRVKGQWVFGGVERITGKCFLVPVERRDKETLLTVIKEWILPGTLIISDCWKSCDCLKDEGYEHLRVNHSIEFKNPDTGAHTNNVEGMTWRHAKASLSQYSRKKRFYAGYLAKHMFLKSCRNLNLNPLNEFFRLVSLLYNPTTPEIVDSEELSTESSDSEEVESEPEFGYF
;
A
#
# COMPACT_ATOMS: atom_id res chain seq x y z
N MET A 1 11.26 -23.70 -14.49
CA MET A 1 12.24 -22.68 -14.04
C MET A 1 12.35 -22.79 -12.52
N PRO A 2 13.56 -23.05 -11.97
CA PRO A 2 13.80 -23.10 -10.53
C PRO A 2 13.33 -21.82 -9.81
N ILE A 3 12.82 -21.96 -8.59
CA ILE A 3 12.27 -20.83 -7.80
C ILE A 3 13.30 -19.70 -7.64
N ILE A 4 14.58 -20.04 -7.43
CA ILE A 4 15.68 -19.09 -7.26
C ILE A 4 15.83 -18.15 -8.47
N GLU A 5 15.76 -18.68 -9.69
CA GLU A 5 15.87 -17.87 -10.91
C GLU A 5 14.70 -16.89 -11.01
N ARG A 6 13.49 -17.32 -10.66
CA ARG A 6 12.33 -16.42 -10.60
C ARG A 6 12.49 -15.31 -9.57
N LEU A 7 13.00 -15.63 -8.38
CA LEU A 7 13.26 -14.61 -7.35
C LEU A 7 14.28 -13.57 -7.82
N GLN A 8 15.32 -14.00 -8.54
CA GLN A 8 16.31 -13.09 -9.15
C GLN A 8 15.72 -12.23 -10.27
N LEU A 9 14.83 -12.79 -11.08
CA LEU A 9 14.11 -12.06 -12.13
C LEU A 9 13.17 -11.01 -11.54
N TRP A 10 12.46 -11.34 -10.46
CA TRP A 10 11.62 -10.40 -9.73
C TRP A 10 12.41 -9.38 -8.88
N GLY A 11 13.73 -9.52 -8.78
CA GLY A 11 14.58 -8.63 -7.98
C GLY A 11 14.43 -8.82 -6.47
N LEU A 12 13.85 -9.94 -6.02
CA LEU A 12 13.63 -10.24 -4.60
C LEU A 12 14.89 -10.74 -3.90
N ILE A 13 15.86 -11.26 -4.67
CA ILE A 13 17.18 -11.65 -4.19
C ILE A 13 18.25 -11.16 -5.18
N PRO A 14 19.52 -10.98 -4.74
CA PRO A 14 20.60 -10.55 -5.61
C PRO A 14 20.78 -11.44 -6.84
N LYS A 15 21.07 -10.83 -7.99
CA LYS A 15 21.49 -11.57 -9.19
C LYS A 15 22.92 -12.07 -9.03
N ASN A 16 23.32 -13.07 -9.82
CA ASN A 16 24.72 -13.45 -9.91
C ASN A 16 25.57 -12.22 -10.27
N ASN A 17 26.73 -12.08 -9.63
CA ASN A 17 27.64 -10.94 -9.80
C ASN A 17 27.09 -9.57 -9.34
N SER A 18 26.10 -9.52 -8.45
CA SER A 18 25.62 -8.26 -7.87
C SER A 18 26.07 -8.05 -6.41
N LEU A 19 26.07 -9.12 -5.61
CA LEU A 19 26.50 -9.05 -4.21
C LEU A 19 28.04 -9.08 -4.12
N LYS A 20 28.63 -8.09 -3.45
CA LYS A 20 30.07 -8.01 -3.18
C LYS A 20 30.39 -8.35 -1.73
N CYS A 21 31.51 -9.02 -1.49
CA CYS A 21 32.05 -9.16 -0.15
C CYS A 21 32.79 -7.88 0.28
N LYS A 22 33.22 -7.83 1.55
CA LYS A 22 34.01 -6.71 2.12
C LYS A 22 35.30 -6.39 1.33
N ASN A 23 35.83 -7.37 0.60
CA ASN A 23 37.04 -7.22 -0.22
C ASN A 23 36.72 -6.83 -1.69
N GLY A 24 35.47 -6.50 -2.01
CA GLY A 24 35.05 -6.09 -3.36
C GLY A 24 34.79 -7.23 -4.35
N HIS A 25 35.03 -8.48 -3.96
CA HIS A 25 34.80 -9.66 -4.80
C HIS A 25 33.31 -9.99 -4.94
N PHE A 26 32.90 -10.41 -6.13
CA PHE A 26 31.54 -10.92 -6.34
C PHE A 26 31.33 -12.27 -5.67
N ALA A 27 30.31 -12.36 -4.82
CA ALA A 27 29.87 -13.61 -4.21
C ALA A 27 29.13 -14.47 -5.24
N LYS A 28 29.30 -15.79 -5.12
CA LYS A 28 28.59 -16.78 -5.93
C LYS A 28 27.51 -17.46 -5.10
N LEU A 29 26.38 -17.76 -5.72
CA LEU A 29 25.33 -18.56 -5.10
C LEU A 29 25.74 -20.03 -5.13
N CYS A 30 25.73 -20.69 -3.97
CA CYS A 30 26.14 -22.08 -3.84
C CYS A 30 25.12 -22.89 -3.02
N PRO A 31 24.84 -24.15 -3.40
CA PRO A 31 24.07 -25.06 -2.56
C PRO A 31 24.70 -25.23 -1.17
N HIS A 32 23.89 -25.34 -0.13
CA HIS A 32 24.31 -25.58 1.25
C HIS A 32 23.19 -26.24 2.05
N GLY A 33 23.35 -27.52 2.43
CA GLY A 33 22.30 -28.30 3.10
C GLY A 33 21.84 -27.74 4.44
N ASP A 34 22.75 -27.13 5.21
CA ASP A 34 22.42 -26.61 6.56
C ASP A 34 21.53 -25.35 6.57
N TYR A 35 21.22 -24.74 5.43
CA TYR A 35 20.35 -23.56 5.36
C TYR A 35 18.93 -23.97 5.00
N ALA A 36 17.94 -23.32 5.62
CA ALA A 36 16.52 -23.62 5.40
C ALA A 36 16.11 -23.59 3.91
N ASP A 37 16.76 -22.76 3.09
CA ASP A 37 16.47 -22.65 1.66
C ASP A 37 17.45 -23.42 0.76
N GLY A 38 18.42 -24.12 1.33
CA GLY A 38 19.40 -24.91 0.59
C GLY A 38 20.44 -24.11 -0.20
N PHE A 39 20.45 -22.78 -0.13
CA PHE A 39 21.38 -21.91 -0.86
C PHE A 39 21.97 -20.80 0.01
N VAL A 40 23.20 -20.40 -0.31
CA VAL A 40 23.91 -19.31 0.38
C VAL A 40 24.86 -18.57 -0.58
N TRP A 41 25.04 -17.27 -0.37
CA TRP A 41 26.09 -16.50 -1.04
C TRP A 41 27.43 -16.78 -0.39
N ARG A 42 28.43 -17.19 -1.18
CA ARG A 42 29.80 -17.44 -0.71
C ARG A 42 30.83 -16.76 -1.60
N CYS A 43 31.86 -16.19 -0.97
CA CYS A 43 33.09 -15.79 -1.67
C CYS A 43 34.24 -16.67 -1.20
N ARG A 44 35.04 -17.16 -2.14
CA ARG A 44 36.24 -17.99 -1.88
C ARG A 44 37.47 -17.49 -2.63
N GLN A 45 37.41 -16.27 -3.16
CA GLN A 45 38.50 -15.63 -3.90
C GLN A 45 39.63 -15.17 -2.97
N TRP A 46 40.84 -15.15 -3.48
CA TRP A 46 42.03 -14.70 -2.75
C TRP A 46 42.12 -13.17 -2.76
N SER A 47 42.49 -12.58 -1.63
CA SER A 47 42.77 -11.15 -1.49
C SER A 47 44.16 -10.94 -0.92
N THR A 48 44.82 -9.86 -1.33
CA THR A 48 46.13 -9.46 -0.78
C THR A 48 45.90 -8.41 0.29
N THR A 49 46.35 -8.69 1.51
CA THR A 49 46.30 -7.73 2.62
C THR A 49 47.35 -6.63 2.47
N LYS A 50 47.22 -5.55 3.26
CA LYS A 50 48.20 -4.44 3.32
C LYS A 50 49.64 -4.94 3.53
N ASN A 51 49.83 -6.05 4.26
CA ASN A 51 51.13 -6.67 4.54
C ASN A 51 51.57 -7.68 3.46
N ARG A 52 51.03 -7.61 2.23
CA ARG A 52 51.30 -8.52 1.09
C ARG A 52 50.99 -10.01 1.35
N LYS A 53 50.32 -10.36 2.45
CA LYS A 53 49.85 -11.73 2.72
C LYS A 53 48.59 -12.04 1.92
N LYS A 54 48.55 -13.18 1.23
CA LYS A 54 47.37 -13.69 0.51
C LYS A 54 46.44 -14.41 1.50
N ILE A 55 45.23 -13.92 1.66
CA ILE A 55 44.19 -14.54 2.50
C ILE A 55 42.99 -14.90 1.62
N ARG A 56 42.46 -16.12 1.81
CA ARG A 56 41.26 -16.57 1.12
C ARG A 56 40.03 -15.97 1.80
N CYS A 57 39.15 -15.35 1.02
CA CYS A 57 37.88 -14.85 1.54
C CYS A 57 37.01 -16.01 2.05
N ASP A 58 36.37 -15.79 3.19
CA ASP A 58 35.47 -16.72 3.89
C ASP A 58 34.04 -16.18 3.99
N PHE A 59 33.75 -15.08 3.30
CA PHE A 59 32.45 -14.41 3.31
C PHE A 59 31.31 -15.38 2.97
N LYS A 60 30.27 -15.34 3.81
CA LYS A 60 29.06 -16.15 3.71
C LYS A 60 27.86 -15.29 4.10
N GLN A 61 26.79 -15.33 3.30
CA GLN A 61 25.56 -14.58 3.55
C GLN A 61 24.33 -15.37 3.11
N SER A 62 23.32 -15.45 3.99
CA SER A 62 22.02 -16.03 3.65
C SER A 62 21.37 -15.29 2.47
N ILE A 63 20.66 -16.01 1.61
CA ILE A 63 19.88 -15.40 0.52
C ILE A 63 18.75 -14.50 1.03
N ARG A 64 18.36 -14.65 2.29
CA ARG A 64 17.31 -13.87 2.94
C ARG A 64 17.79 -12.55 3.52
N LYS A 65 19.10 -12.38 3.69
CA LYS A 65 19.63 -11.19 4.35
C LYS A 65 19.38 -9.97 3.46
N ASP A 66 18.85 -8.91 4.08
CA ASP A 66 18.53 -7.62 3.44
C ASP A 66 17.54 -7.76 2.26
N THR A 67 16.66 -8.76 2.33
CA THR A 67 15.56 -8.98 1.36
C THR A 67 14.21 -9.04 2.06
N PHE A 68 13.15 -9.11 1.27
CA PHE A 68 11.77 -9.35 1.73
C PHE A 68 11.61 -10.63 2.59
N PHE A 69 12.53 -11.58 2.48
CA PHE A 69 12.48 -12.85 3.21
C PHE A 69 13.22 -12.80 4.55
N ASN A 70 13.83 -11.65 4.90
CA ASN A 70 14.68 -11.50 6.09
C ASN A 70 13.90 -11.80 7.37
N LYS A 71 14.56 -12.46 8.33
CA LYS A 71 14.01 -12.86 9.65
C LYS A 71 12.74 -13.73 9.64
N SER A 72 12.22 -14.13 8.48
CA SER A 72 11.05 -15.03 8.41
C SER A 72 11.44 -16.49 8.66
N HIS A 73 10.62 -17.17 9.46
CA HIS A 73 10.70 -18.63 9.67
C HIS A 73 9.95 -19.45 8.61
N LEU A 74 9.12 -18.82 7.77
CA LEU A 74 8.44 -19.51 6.68
C LEU A 74 9.42 -19.79 5.54
N SER A 75 9.24 -20.92 4.84
CA SER A 75 10.02 -21.20 3.63
C SER A 75 9.72 -20.17 2.54
N ILE A 76 10.68 -19.92 1.64
CA ILE A 76 10.45 -18.98 0.52
C ILE A 76 9.26 -19.44 -0.33
N TYR A 77 9.09 -20.75 -0.52
CA TYR A 77 7.94 -21.31 -1.22
C TYR A 77 6.62 -20.95 -0.52
N GLN A 78 6.52 -21.12 0.79
CA GLN A 78 5.33 -20.74 1.55
C GLN A 78 5.02 -19.25 1.41
N ILE A 79 6.05 -18.39 1.43
CA ILE A 79 5.88 -16.94 1.27
C ILE A 79 5.38 -16.60 -0.13
N VAL A 80 5.98 -17.17 -1.18
CA VAL A 80 5.55 -16.92 -2.56
C VAL A 80 4.13 -17.44 -2.79
N MET A 81 3.80 -18.61 -2.28
CA MET A 81 2.44 -19.17 -2.35
C MET A 81 1.43 -18.32 -1.57
N PHE A 82 1.82 -17.79 -0.41
CA PHE A 82 0.99 -16.87 0.35
C PHE A 82 0.73 -15.60 -0.46
N SER A 83 1.77 -14.99 -1.03
CA SER A 83 1.65 -13.80 -1.88
C SER A 83 0.72 -14.05 -3.05
N TYR A 84 0.89 -15.17 -3.76
CA TYR A 84 0.02 -15.58 -4.86
C TYR A 84 -1.45 -15.62 -4.44
N LEU A 85 -1.80 -16.46 -3.46
CA LEU A 85 -3.19 -16.61 -3.03
C LEU A 85 -3.77 -15.31 -2.45
N TRP A 86 -2.95 -14.52 -1.76
CA TRP A 86 -3.38 -13.23 -1.21
C TRP A 86 -3.71 -12.21 -2.31
N THR A 87 -2.92 -12.19 -3.38
CA THR A 87 -3.16 -11.35 -4.57
C THR A 87 -4.34 -11.83 -5.42
N GLU A 88 -4.65 -13.13 -5.40
CA GLU A 88 -5.89 -13.69 -5.97
C GLU A 88 -7.14 -13.44 -5.09
N ASN A 89 -6.98 -12.63 -4.03
CA ASN A 89 -8.04 -12.26 -3.09
C ASN A 89 -8.72 -13.46 -2.41
N VAL A 90 -7.98 -14.55 -2.21
CA VAL A 90 -8.44 -15.73 -1.48
C VAL A 90 -8.58 -15.42 0.01
N SER A 91 -9.52 -16.09 0.68
CA SER A 91 -9.76 -15.87 2.11
C SER A 91 -8.56 -16.29 2.96
N LEU A 92 -8.22 -15.49 3.97
CA LEU A 92 -7.05 -15.76 4.81
C LEU A 92 -7.15 -17.09 5.55
N SER A 93 -8.37 -17.51 5.92
CA SER A 93 -8.62 -18.82 6.54
C SER A 93 -8.31 -19.98 5.61
N PHE A 94 -8.58 -19.83 4.30
CA PHE A 94 -8.23 -20.83 3.30
C PHE A 94 -6.73 -20.85 3.04
N ILE A 95 -6.10 -19.69 2.84
CA ILE A 95 -4.63 -19.57 2.67
C ILE A 95 -3.90 -20.25 3.82
N ARG A 96 -4.33 -19.98 5.06
CA ARG A 96 -3.76 -20.59 6.27
C ARG A 96 -3.80 -22.12 6.22
N LYS A 97 -4.95 -22.70 5.82
CA LYS A 97 -5.13 -24.15 5.73
C LYS A 97 -4.28 -24.76 4.62
N GLN A 98 -4.18 -24.10 3.47
CA GLN A 98 -3.42 -24.61 2.32
C GLN A 98 -1.90 -24.58 2.51
N ILE A 99 -1.38 -23.57 3.23
CA ILE A 99 0.06 -23.39 3.46
C ILE A 99 0.49 -23.96 4.82
N GLU A 100 -0.47 -24.41 5.62
CA GLU A 100 -0.27 -25.01 6.96
C GLU A 100 0.49 -24.09 7.93
N ILE A 101 0.08 -22.82 7.99
CA ILE A 101 0.72 -21.82 8.87
C ILE A 101 -0.17 -21.47 10.08
N ALA A 102 0.46 -20.95 11.13
CA ALA A 102 -0.27 -20.45 12.29
C ALA A 102 -1.18 -19.26 11.92
N GLN A 103 -2.28 -19.09 12.65
CA GLN A 103 -3.22 -17.98 12.43
C GLN A 103 -2.53 -16.62 12.57
N GLN A 104 -1.67 -16.47 13.58
CA GLN A 104 -0.94 -15.23 13.81
C GLN A 104 -0.01 -14.91 12.63
N SER A 105 0.77 -15.89 12.16
CA SER A 105 1.64 -15.73 11.00
C SER A 105 0.86 -15.32 9.75
N ALA A 106 -0.32 -15.89 9.51
CA ALA A 106 -1.16 -15.51 8.38
C ALA A 106 -1.63 -14.03 8.49
N VAL A 107 -1.99 -13.59 9.69
CA VAL A 107 -2.42 -12.20 9.95
C VAL A 107 -1.26 -11.22 9.75
N ASP A 108 -0.08 -11.54 10.29
CA ASP A 108 1.13 -10.71 10.18
C ASP A 108 1.56 -10.58 8.71
N TRP A 109 1.64 -11.70 7.99
CA TRP A 109 1.95 -11.69 6.56
C TRP A 109 0.91 -10.92 5.76
N ALA A 110 -0.38 -11.04 6.07
CA ALA A 110 -1.39 -10.24 5.41
C ALA A 110 -1.24 -8.73 5.73
N SER A 111 -0.74 -8.37 6.91
CA SER A 111 -0.41 -6.97 7.26
C SER A 111 0.77 -6.46 6.44
N PHE A 112 1.84 -7.23 6.41
CA PHE A 112 3.04 -6.91 5.64
C PHE A 112 2.74 -6.73 4.14
N HIS A 113 1.91 -7.59 3.55
CA HIS A 113 1.45 -7.42 2.17
C HIS A 113 0.63 -6.14 1.97
N ARG A 114 -0.20 -5.76 2.96
CA ARG A 114 -0.94 -4.49 2.93
C ARG A 114 0.00 -3.29 3.02
N GLU A 115 1.07 -3.36 3.81
CA GLU A 115 2.07 -2.30 3.93
C GLU A 115 2.82 -2.09 2.61
N VAL A 116 3.22 -3.17 1.93
CA VAL A 116 3.85 -3.10 0.59
C VAL A 116 2.94 -2.40 -0.42
N VAL A 117 1.68 -2.81 -0.52
CA VAL A 117 0.76 -2.15 -1.48
C VAL A 117 0.36 -0.76 -1.01
N PHE A 118 0.34 -0.48 0.28
CA PHE A 118 0.08 0.85 0.82
C PHE A 118 1.19 1.82 0.41
N ASP A 119 2.44 1.43 0.58
CA ASP A 119 3.57 2.22 0.14
C ASP A 119 3.50 2.50 -1.38
N GLY A 120 3.29 1.48 -2.21
CA GLY A 120 3.24 1.64 -3.67
C GLY A 120 2.01 2.40 -4.19
N MET A 121 0.85 2.26 -3.53
CA MET A 121 -0.41 2.85 -3.99
C MET A 121 -0.72 4.20 -3.37
N ILE A 122 -0.18 4.50 -2.18
CA ILE A 122 -0.50 5.70 -1.40
C ILE A 122 0.73 6.60 -1.21
N LEU A 123 1.87 6.06 -0.73
CA LEU A 123 3.04 6.90 -0.45
C LEU A 123 3.78 7.30 -1.73
N ARG A 124 3.94 6.36 -2.66
CA ARG A 124 4.62 6.55 -3.95
C ARG A 124 3.63 6.61 -5.11
N HIS A 125 2.44 7.15 -4.83
CA HIS A 125 1.36 7.22 -5.82
C HIS A 125 1.73 8.11 -7.01
N GLU A 126 1.16 7.78 -8.17
CA GLU A 126 1.18 8.67 -9.33
C GLU A 126 -0.09 9.52 -9.34
N LYS A 127 0.06 10.81 -9.65
CA LYS A 127 -1.10 11.67 -9.87
C LYS A 127 -1.90 11.20 -11.10
N ILE A 128 -3.21 11.27 -11.00
CA ILE A 128 -4.13 10.96 -12.10
C ILE A 128 -4.59 12.24 -12.81
N GLY A 129 -5.22 12.11 -13.98
CA GLY A 129 -5.69 13.25 -14.77
C GLY A 129 -4.60 13.85 -15.67
N GLY A 130 -4.70 15.16 -15.88
CA GLY A 130 -3.89 15.98 -16.78
C GLY A 130 -4.74 16.68 -17.84
N VAL A 131 -4.10 17.53 -18.64
CA VAL A 131 -4.74 18.26 -19.74
C VAL A 131 -5.48 17.28 -20.67
N GLY A 132 -6.76 17.56 -20.94
CA GLY A 132 -7.61 16.73 -21.78
C GLY A 132 -8.13 15.45 -21.11
N LYS A 133 -7.89 15.26 -19.80
CA LYS A 133 -8.41 14.13 -19.03
C LYS A 133 -9.56 14.54 -18.12
N VAL A 134 -10.41 13.56 -17.82
CA VAL A 134 -11.59 13.73 -16.96
C VAL A 134 -11.50 12.82 -15.74
N VAL A 135 -11.63 13.41 -14.56
CA VAL A 135 -11.65 12.70 -13.27
C VAL A 135 -12.96 12.95 -12.55
N GLU A 136 -13.68 11.89 -12.22
CA GLU A 136 -14.86 11.95 -11.34
C GLU A 136 -14.41 11.82 -9.89
N ILE A 137 -14.84 12.72 -9.00
CA ILE A 137 -14.55 12.70 -7.56
C ILE A 137 -15.84 12.61 -6.74
N ASP A 138 -15.76 11.95 -5.58
CA ASP A 138 -16.89 11.80 -4.65
C ASP A 138 -16.42 11.42 -3.22
N GLU A 139 -17.31 11.56 -2.25
CA GLU A 139 -17.14 11.16 -0.86
C GLU A 139 -18.07 10.01 -0.49
N SER A 140 -17.51 8.97 0.13
CA SER A 140 -18.32 7.89 0.69
C SER A 140 -18.03 7.62 2.16
N LYS A 141 -19.08 7.47 2.95
CA LYS A 141 -18.96 7.03 4.35
C LYS A 141 -18.97 5.51 4.43
N PHE A 142 -17.86 4.96 4.90
CA PHE A 142 -17.71 3.54 5.18
C PHE A 142 -18.11 3.21 6.61
N GLY A 143 -18.63 1.99 6.82
CA GLY A 143 -19.02 1.54 8.16
C GLY A 143 -20.24 2.26 8.74
N ARG A 144 -21.12 2.84 7.92
CA ARG A 144 -22.44 3.35 8.35
C ARG A 144 -23.46 2.21 8.40
N ARG A 145 -24.39 2.25 9.35
CA ARG A 145 -25.60 1.40 9.32
C ARG A 145 -26.43 1.72 8.08
N LYS A 146 -26.89 0.70 7.35
CA LYS A 146 -27.95 0.89 6.34
C LYS A 146 -29.29 0.98 7.08
N TYR A 147 -30.10 2.01 6.79
CA TYR A 147 -31.46 2.16 7.33
C TYR A 147 -31.59 2.14 8.87
N TYR A 148 -30.61 2.67 9.60
CA TYR A 148 -30.60 2.72 11.07
C TYR A 148 -30.69 1.35 11.80
N ARG A 149 -30.67 0.22 11.08
CA ARG A 149 -30.69 -1.13 11.65
C ARG A 149 -29.26 -1.66 11.90
N GLY A 150 -29.08 -2.45 12.97
CA GLY A 150 -27.81 -3.12 13.32
C GLY A 150 -26.91 -2.37 14.32
N HIS A 151 -25.68 -2.86 14.54
CA HIS A 151 -24.73 -2.33 15.55
C HIS A 151 -24.22 -0.92 15.21
N ARG A 152 -23.98 -0.05 16.22
CA ARG A 152 -23.53 1.34 16.01
C ARG A 152 -22.05 1.28 15.66
N VAL A 153 -21.65 1.92 14.56
CA VAL A 153 -20.26 1.96 14.12
C VAL A 153 -19.92 3.40 13.78
N LYS A 154 -18.80 3.89 14.34
CA LYS A 154 -18.23 5.19 13.98
C LYS A 154 -17.66 5.05 12.56
N GLY A 155 -18.43 5.52 11.57
CA GLY A 155 -18.02 5.40 10.17
C GLY A 155 -16.78 6.22 9.83
N GLN A 156 -16.04 5.79 8.81
CA GLN A 156 -14.88 6.47 8.26
C GLN A 156 -15.27 7.14 6.94
N TRP A 157 -14.96 8.43 6.77
CA TRP A 157 -15.10 9.08 5.48
C TRP A 157 -13.93 8.70 4.59
N VAL A 158 -14.21 8.46 3.32
CA VAL A 158 -13.22 8.19 2.29
C VAL A 158 -13.55 9.10 1.12
N PHE A 159 -12.56 9.85 0.68
CA PHE A 159 -12.61 10.64 -0.53
C PHE A 159 -11.91 9.85 -1.65
N GLY A 160 -12.46 9.90 -2.85
CA GLY A 160 -11.89 9.14 -3.96
C GLY A 160 -12.17 9.77 -5.29
N GLY A 161 -11.35 9.39 -6.27
CA GLY A 161 -11.51 9.81 -7.64
C GLY A 161 -11.20 8.69 -8.62
N VAL A 162 -11.82 8.74 -9.80
CA VAL A 162 -11.56 7.81 -10.91
C VAL A 162 -11.41 8.59 -12.21
N GLU A 163 -10.32 8.32 -12.93
CA GLU A 163 -10.12 8.82 -14.29
C GLU A 163 -10.98 8.00 -15.26
N ARG A 164 -11.84 8.66 -16.05
CA ARG A 164 -12.87 7.98 -16.87
C ARG A 164 -12.30 6.99 -17.89
N ILE A 165 -11.21 7.37 -18.56
CA ILE A 165 -10.67 6.59 -19.70
C ILE A 165 -9.79 5.44 -19.20
N THR A 166 -8.82 5.73 -18.33
CA THR A 166 -7.85 4.70 -17.87
C THR A 166 -8.37 3.88 -16.69
N GLY A 167 -9.42 4.36 -16.00
CA GLY A 167 -9.93 3.73 -14.79
C GLY A 167 -8.99 3.81 -13.59
N LYS A 168 -7.85 4.51 -13.69
CA LYS A 168 -6.96 4.81 -12.56
C LYS A 168 -7.77 5.52 -11.47
N CYS A 169 -7.57 5.15 -10.21
CA CYS A 169 -8.35 5.71 -9.12
C CYS A 169 -7.54 5.83 -7.83
N PHE A 170 -7.99 6.73 -6.95
CA PHE A 170 -7.50 6.85 -5.58
C PHE A 170 -8.66 6.76 -4.58
N LEU A 171 -8.36 6.24 -3.39
CA LEU A 171 -9.29 6.13 -2.27
C LEU A 171 -8.55 6.45 -0.98
N VAL A 172 -8.79 7.64 -0.43
CA VAL A 172 -8.06 8.17 0.72
C VAL A 172 -9.01 8.35 1.90
N PRO A 173 -8.74 7.73 3.06
CA PRO A 173 -9.52 7.98 4.25
C PRO A 173 -9.28 9.41 4.75
N VAL A 174 -10.35 10.18 4.98
CA VAL A 174 -10.28 11.56 5.46
C VAL A 174 -11.02 11.71 6.79
N GLU A 175 -10.50 12.51 7.71
CA GLU A 175 -11.14 12.74 9.01
C GLU A 175 -12.26 13.77 8.93
N ARG A 176 -11.98 14.87 8.20
CA ARG A 176 -12.90 15.98 7.96
C ARG A 176 -13.22 16.06 6.47
N ARG A 177 -14.37 16.65 6.15
CA ARG A 177 -14.86 16.88 4.77
C ARG A 177 -14.98 18.37 4.48
N ASP A 178 -14.12 19.16 5.11
CA ASP A 178 -14.07 20.58 4.78
C ASP A 178 -13.34 20.78 3.46
N LYS A 179 -13.46 22.01 2.98
CA LYS A 179 -12.89 22.46 1.72
C LYS A 179 -11.39 22.22 1.69
N GLU A 180 -10.71 22.60 2.76
CA GLU A 180 -9.25 22.60 2.85
C GLU A 180 -8.68 21.19 2.76
N THR A 181 -9.21 20.25 3.56
CA THR A 181 -8.76 18.85 3.60
C THR A 181 -8.87 18.22 2.22
N LEU A 182 -10.03 18.35 1.59
CA LEU A 182 -10.30 17.68 0.33
C LEU A 182 -9.58 18.37 -0.84
N LEU A 183 -9.40 19.70 -0.80
CA LEU A 183 -8.58 20.43 -1.78
C LEU A 183 -7.11 19.99 -1.72
N THR A 184 -6.57 19.77 -0.51
CA THR A 184 -5.22 19.20 -0.35
C THR A 184 -5.11 17.84 -1.02
N VAL A 185 -6.10 16.96 -0.82
CA VAL A 185 -6.12 15.64 -1.48
C VAL A 185 -6.24 15.79 -3.01
N ILE A 186 -7.04 16.71 -3.53
CA ILE A 186 -7.13 16.96 -4.98
C ILE A 186 -5.77 17.39 -5.53
N LYS A 187 -5.09 18.35 -4.90
CA LYS A 187 -3.77 18.84 -5.34
C LYS A 187 -2.70 17.76 -5.27
N GLU A 188 -2.77 16.90 -4.26
CA GLU A 188 -1.85 15.79 -4.09
C GLU A 188 -2.07 14.72 -5.18
N TRP A 189 -3.32 14.36 -5.48
CA TRP A 189 -3.63 13.19 -6.31
C TRP A 189 -3.98 13.49 -7.77
N ILE A 190 -4.33 14.73 -8.13
CA ILE A 190 -4.84 15.10 -9.45
C ILE A 190 -3.93 16.16 -10.08
N LEU A 191 -3.49 15.91 -11.31
CA LEU A 191 -2.69 16.85 -12.09
C LEU A 191 -3.49 18.12 -12.46
N PRO A 192 -2.88 19.31 -12.46
CA PRO A 192 -3.54 20.54 -12.93
C PRO A 192 -3.94 20.43 -14.41
N GLY A 193 -4.94 21.21 -14.82
CA GLY A 193 -5.52 21.14 -16.17
C GLY A 193 -6.48 19.96 -16.39
N THR A 194 -6.82 19.21 -15.34
CA THR A 194 -7.82 18.14 -15.38
C THR A 194 -9.23 18.71 -15.34
N LEU A 195 -10.15 18.11 -16.10
CA LEU A 195 -11.59 18.32 -15.96
C LEU A 195 -12.14 17.46 -14.81
N ILE A 196 -12.48 18.09 -13.70
CA ILE A 196 -13.03 17.44 -12.51
C ILE A 196 -14.57 17.44 -12.59
N ILE A 197 -15.18 16.29 -12.38
CA ILE A 197 -16.63 16.12 -12.25
C ILE A 197 -16.96 15.73 -10.81
N SER A 198 -17.86 16.45 -10.14
CA SER A 198 -18.30 16.13 -8.76
C SER A 198 -19.80 16.34 -8.56
N ASP A 199 -20.41 15.59 -7.64
CA ASP A 199 -21.78 15.82 -7.18
C ASP A 199 -21.83 16.98 -6.17
N CYS A 200 -22.25 18.17 -6.65
CA CYS A 200 -22.66 19.33 -5.86
C CYS A 200 -21.93 19.61 -4.53
N TRP A 201 -20.60 19.54 -4.51
CA TRP A 201 -19.81 19.98 -3.36
C TRP A 201 -19.79 21.51 -3.29
N LYS A 202 -20.38 22.05 -2.21
CA LYS A 202 -20.54 23.49 -1.93
C LYS A 202 -19.26 24.34 -1.97
N SER A 203 -18.07 23.75 -1.96
CA SER A 203 -16.81 24.51 -2.00
C SER A 203 -16.03 24.37 -3.30
N CYS A 204 -16.63 23.82 -4.34
CA CYS A 204 -16.00 23.67 -5.66
C CYS A 204 -15.77 24.99 -6.42
N ASP A 205 -16.24 26.13 -5.92
CA ASP A 205 -16.03 27.42 -6.60
C ASP A 205 -14.54 27.78 -6.71
N CYS A 206 -13.70 27.31 -5.79
CA CYS A 206 -12.26 27.59 -5.80
C CYS A 206 -11.44 26.67 -6.72
N LEU A 207 -12.03 25.64 -7.33
CA LEU A 207 -11.25 24.70 -8.16
C LEU A 207 -10.72 25.39 -9.43
N LYS A 208 -11.45 26.37 -9.94
CA LYS A 208 -11.01 27.20 -11.08
C LYS A 208 -9.77 28.02 -10.74
N ASP A 209 -9.71 28.58 -9.53
CA ASP A 209 -8.57 29.39 -9.05
C ASP A 209 -7.30 28.54 -8.87
N GLU A 210 -7.46 27.22 -8.76
CA GLU A 210 -6.39 26.24 -8.53
C GLU A 210 -5.93 25.53 -9.82
N GLY A 211 -6.40 26.00 -10.98
CA GLY A 211 -6.00 25.48 -12.29
C GLY A 211 -6.73 24.21 -12.74
N TYR A 212 -7.92 23.94 -12.18
CA TYR A 212 -8.77 22.83 -12.60
C TYR A 212 -10.03 23.32 -13.33
N GLU A 213 -10.42 22.61 -14.37
CA GLU A 213 -11.74 22.78 -14.96
C GLU A 213 -12.75 21.99 -14.15
N HIS A 214 -13.94 22.54 -13.91
CA HIS A 214 -14.94 21.91 -13.04
C HIS A 214 -16.32 21.83 -13.68
N LEU A 215 -16.90 20.63 -13.66
CA LEU A 215 -18.30 20.38 -14.01
C LEU A 215 -19.05 19.84 -12.80
N ARG A 216 -20.25 20.36 -12.58
CA ARG A 216 -21.16 19.89 -11.54
C ARG A 216 -22.23 19.01 -12.15
N VAL A 217 -22.47 17.88 -11.47
CA VAL A 217 -23.69 17.11 -11.65
C VAL A 217 -24.52 17.35 -10.40
N ASN A 218 -25.81 17.59 -10.57
CA ASN A 218 -26.74 17.74 -9.45
C ASN A 218 -27.63 16.50 -9.39
N HIS A 219 -27.26 15.52 -8.57
CA HIS A 219 -28.01 14.26 -8.43
C HIS A 219 -29.37 14.42 -7.73
N SER A 220 -29.68 15.59 -7.16
CA SER A 220 -31.02 15.87 -6.63
C SER A 220 -32.05 16.19 -7.72
N ILE A 221 -31.60 16.46 -8.95
CA ILE A 221 -32.45 16.86 -10.08
C ILE A 221 -32.29 15.87 -11.25
N GLU A 222 -31.07 15.47 -11.61
CA GLU A 222 -30.80 14.66 -12.81
C GLU A 222 -29.65 13.65 -12.61
N PHE A 223 -29.84 12.40 -13.05
CA PHE A 223 -28.82 11.32 -13.01
C PHE A 223 -27.67 11.48 -14.01
N LYS A 224 -27.85 12.36 -14.99
CA LYS A 224 -26.88 12.73 -16.03
C LYS A 224 -27.23 14.16 -16.43
N ASN A 225 -26.27 15.07 -16.41
CA ASN A 225 -26.52 16.43 -16.88
C ASN A 225 -26.83 16.38 -18.38
N PRO A 226 -28.01 16.82 -18.85
CA PRO A 226 -28.47 16.67 -20.24
C PRO A 226 -27.67 17.54 -21.21
N ASP A 227 -27.12 18.68 -20.75
CA ASP A 227 -26.36 19.61 -21.59
C ASP A 227 -24.89 19.21 -21.74
N THR A 228 -24.29 18.64 -20.69
CA THR A 228 -22.85 18.28 -20.67
C THR A 228 -22.59 16.77 -20.74
N GLY A 229 -23.62 15.95 -20.55
CA GLY A 229 -23.51 14.49 -20.45
C GLY A 229 -22.75 13.98 -19.21
N ALA A 230 -22.41 14.87 -18.26
CA ALA A 230 -21.63 14.54 -17.07
C ALA A 230 -22.41 13.64 -16.10
N HIS A 231 -21.71 12.66 -15.51
CA HIS A 231 -22.23 11.72 -14.50
C HIS A 231 -21.08 11.24 -13.61
N THR A 232 -21.36 10.84 -12.37
CA THR A 232 -20.38 10.26 -11.42
C THR A 232 -20.54 8.75 -11.23
N ASN A 233 -21.31 8.10 -12.11
CA ASN A 233 -21.70 6.69 -12.01
C ASN A 233 -20.51 5.72 -11.90
N ASN A 234 -19.33 6.06 -12.43
CA ASN A 234 -18.16 5.18 -12.38
C ASN A 234 -17.55 5.15 -10.96
N VAL A 235 -17.50 6.31 -10.31
CA VAL A 235 -17.03 6.41 -8.93
C VAL A 235 -18.09 5.86 -7.96
N GLU A 236 -19.36 6.24 -8.16
CA GLU A 236 -20.49 5.88 -7.28
C GLU A 236 -20.88 4.40 -7.34
N GLY A 237 -21.08 3.87 -8.55
CA GLY A 237 -21.61 2.54 -8.76
C GLY A 237 -20.55 1.45 -8.67
N MET A 238 -19.39 1.64 -9.33
CA MET A 238 -18.40 0.58 -9.51
C MET A 238 -17.28 0.62 -8.47
N THR A 239 -16.80 1.81 -8.10
CA THR A 239 -15.63 1.94 -7.21
C THR A 239 -16.02 1.79 -5.74
N TRP A 240 -17.06 2.49 -5.27
CA TRP A 240 -17.47 2.39 -3.86
C TRP A 240 -18.07 1.04 -3.47
N ARG A 241 -18.88 0.44 -4.33
CA ARG A 241 -19.48 -0.87 -4.06
C ARG A 241 -18.40 -1.94 -3.84
N HIS A 242 -17.43 -2.00 -4.75
CA HIS A 242 -16.36 -3.00 -4.68
C HIS A 242 -15.38 -2.71 -3.54
N ALA A 243 -15.05 -1.44 -3.27
CA ALA A 243 -14.20 -1.06 -2.13
C ALA A 243 -14.86 -1.37 -0.78
N LYS A 244 -16.18 -1.16 -0.65
CA LYS A 244 -16.93 -1.53 0.55
C LYS A 244 -17.00 -3.04 0.74
N ALA A 245 -17.15 -3.80 -0.33
CA ALA A 245 -17.19 -5.26 -0.30
C ALA A 245 -15.82 -5.89 0.05
N SER A 246 -14.70 -5.22 -0.28
CA SER A 246 -13.36 -5.72 0.05
C SER A 246 -12.95 -5.51 1.51
N LEU A 247 -13.73 -4.78 2.30
CA LEU A 247 -13.47 -4.54 3.72
C LEU A 247 -14.10 -5.63 4.60
N SER A 248 -13.41 -6.01 5.67
CA SER A 248 -13.94 -6.93 6.66
C SER A 248 -15.21 -6.37 7.33
N GLN A 249 -16.22 -7.23 7.45
CA GLN A 249 -17.46 -6.89 8.15
C GLN A 249 -17.25 -6.67 9.66
N TYR A 250 -16.20 -7.29 10.24
CA TYR A 250 -16.03 -7.45 11.68
C TYR A 250 -14.88 -6.62 12.31
N SER A 251 -13.92 -6.11 11.52
CA SER A 251 -12.81 -5.29 12.04
C SER A 251 -12.66 -3.99 11.24
N ARG A 252 -13.19 -2.90 11.78
CA ARG A 252 -13.23 -1.56 11.16
C ARG A 252 -12.49 -0.52 11.98
N LYS A 253 -11.33 -0.87 12.54
CA LYS A 253 -10.48 0.13 13.20
C LYS A 253 -9.99 1.12 12.14
N LYS A 254 -10.14 2.41 12.41
CA LYS A 254 -9.78 3.50 11.47
C LYS A 254 -8.39 3.33 10.87
N ARG A 255 -7.40 3.00 11.70
CA ARG A 255 -5.99 2.80 11.30
C ARG A 255 -5.77 1.77 10.18
N PHE A 256 -6.68 0.81 9.99
CA PHE A 256 -6.50 -0.23 8.97
C PHE A 256 -7.14 0.12 7.63
N TYR A 257 -8.00 1.14 7.56
CA TYR A 257 -8.71 1.49 6.33
C TYR A 257 -7.76 1.75 5.17
N ALA A 258 -6.69 2.50 5.42
CA ALA A 258 -5.75 2.89 4.38
C ALA A 258 -5.11 1.66 3.69
N GLY A 259 -4.64 0.67 4.45
CA GLY A 259 -4.07 -0.56 3.88
C GLY A 259 -5.09 -1.44 3.13
N TYR A 260 -6.35 -1.47 3.58
CA TYR A 260 -7.39 -2.21 2.83
C TYR A 260 -7.81 -1.50 1.54
N LEU A 261 -7.90 -0.17 1.56
CA LEU A 261 -8.17 0.64 0.38
C LEU A 261 -7.01 0.55 -0.61
N ALA A 262 -5.76 0.56 -0.13
CA ALA A 262 -4.58 0.33 -0.96
C ALA A 262 -4.60 -1.05 -1.65
N LYS A 263 -4.96 -2.12 -0.93
CA LYS A 263 -5.16 -3.45 -1.55
C LYS A 263 -6.22 -3.38 -2.66
N HIS A 264 -7.33 -2.69 -2.41
CA HIS A 264 -8.39 -2.55 -3.39
C HIS A 264 -7.91 -1.80 -4.65
N MET A 265 -7.24 -0.67 -4.47
CA MET A 265 -6.64 0.13 -5.54
C MET A 265 -5.64 -0.70 -6.35
N PHE A 266 -4.74 -1.41 -5.68
CA PHE A 266 -3.75 -2.31 -6.29
C PHE A 266 -4.42 -3.34 -7.20
N LEU A 267 -5.37 -4.12 -6.66
CA LEU A 267 -6.04 -5.17 -7.45
C LEU A 267 -6.87 -4.59 -8.60
N LYS A 268 -7.45 -3.40 -8.43
CA LYS A 268 -8.18 -2.72 -9.50
C LYS A 268 -7.23 -2.25 -10.60
N SER A 269 -6.08 -1.68 -10.22
CA SER A 269 -5.03 -1.27 -11.15
C SER A 269 -4.53 -2.45 -11.99
N CYS A 270 -4.21 -3.58 -11.35
CA CYS A 270 -3.80 -4.80 -12.08
C CYS A 270 -4.87 -5.27 -13.08
N ARG A 271 -6.15 -5.23 -12.71
CA ARG A 271 -7.26 -5.62 -13.60
C ARG A 271 -7.39 -4.68 -14.80
N ASN A 272 -7.33 -3.37 -14.57
CA ASN A 272 -7.47 -2.38 -15.65
C ASN A 272 -6.32 -2.45 -16.66
N LEU A 273 -5.10 -2.72 -16.17
CA LEU A 273 -3.90 -2.82 -16.99
C LEU A 273 -3.63 -4.25 -17.51
N ASN A 274 -4.51 -5.21 -17.21
CA ASN A 274 -4.35 -6.63 -17.52
C ASN A 274 -2.99 -7.21 -17.05
N LEU A 275 -2.53 -6.77 -15.88
CA LEU A 275 -1.27 -7.19 -15.26
C LEU A 275 -1.49 -8.41 -14.37
N ASN A 276 -0.46 -9.26 -14.28
CA ASN A 276 -0.43 -10.33 -13.30
C ASN A 276 -0.23 -9.73 -11.87
N PRO A 277 -1.18 -9.89 -10.94
CA PRO A 277 -1.10 -9.28 -9.62
C PRO A 277 0.11 -9.72 -8.80
N LEU A 278 0.53 -10.99 -8.91
CA LEU A 278 1.69 -11.48 -8.17
C LEU A 278 2.98 -10.82 -8.64
N ASN A 279 3.18 -10.72 -9.96
CA ASN A 279 4.36 -10.06 -10.52
C ASN A 279 4.42 -8.58 -10.13
N GLU A 280 3.28 -7.89 -10.19
CA GLU A 280 3.19 -6.48 -9.83
C GLU A 280 3.41 -6.27 -8.32
N PHE A 281 2.90 -7.18 -7.48
CA PHE A 281 3.19 -7.17 -6.05
C PHE A 281 4.70 -7.30 -5.79
N PHE A 282 5.36 -8.27 -6.43
CA PHE A 282 6.81 -8.44 -6.26
C PHE A 282 7.65 -7.30 -6.87
N ARG A 283 7.14 -6.60 -7.89
CA ARG A 283 7.72 -5.36 -8.36
C ARG A 283 7.69 -4.29 -7.27
N LEU A 284 6.58 -4.13 -6.54
CA LEU A 284 6.51 -3.20 -5.41
C LEU A 284 7.44 -3.61 -4.26
N VAL A 285 7.53 -4.92 -3.98
CA VAL A 285 8.47 -5.45 -2.99
C VAL A 285 9.92 -5.12 -3.33
N SER A 286 10.35 -5.33 -4.58
CA SER A 286 11.75 -5.06 -4.96
C SER A 286 12.11 -3.58 -4.93
N LEU A 287 11.12 -2.70 -5.08
CA LEU A 287 11.28 -1.25 -4.88
C LEU A 287 11.40 -0.84 -3.41
N LEU A 288 10.98 -1.68 -2.46
CA LEU A 288 11.10 -1.42 -1.01
C LEU A 288 12.34 -2.08 -0.42
N TYR A 289 12.61 -3.31 -0.84
CA TYR A 289 13.71 -4.14 -0.35
C TYR A 289 14.71 -4.28 -1.46
N ASN A 290 15.57 -3.27 -1.65
CA ASN A 290 16.65 -3.34 -2.63
C ASN A 290 17.85 -4.08 -2.03
N PRO A 291 18.13 -5.34 -2.43
CA PRO A 291 19.15 -6.15 -1.79
C PRO A 291 20.58 -5.79 -2.24
N THR A 292 20.71 -4.82 -3.16
CA THR A 292 21.98 -4.36 -3.74
C THR A 292 22.46 -3.02 -3.18
N THR A 293 21.59 -2.26 -2.50
CA THR A 293 21.94 -1.04 -1.79
C THR A 293 21.35 -1.12 -0.39
N PRO A 294 22.17 -1.32 0.67
CA PRO A 294 21.67 -1.17 2.03
C PRO A 294 21.35 0.31 2.23
N GLU A 295 20.07 0.66 2.31
CA GLU A 295 19.67 1.94 2.89
C GLU A 295 20.07 1.92 4.37
N ILE A 296 20.95 2.86 4.74
CA ILE A 296 21.21 3.19 6.14
C ILE A 296 19.94 3.88 6.63
N VAL A 297 19.08 3.13 7.31
CA VAL A 297 17.99 3.73 8.08
C VAL A 297 18.57 4.01 9.46
N ASP A 298 19.09 5.22 9.66
CA ASP A 298 19.41 5.73 10.98
C ASP A 298 18.10 5.83 11.77
N SER A 299 18.06 5.08 12.86
CA SER A 299 16.97 5.04 13.83
C SER A 299 17.30 5.95 15.01
N GLU A 300 17.15 7.25 14.82
CA GLU A 300 17.25 8.33 15.82
C GLU A 300 16.30 9.43 15.29
N GLU A 301 15.27 9.98 15.94
CA GLU A 301 14.83 10.06 17.34
C GLU A 301 13.29 10.15 17.33
N LEU A 302 12.61 9.43 18.21
CA LEU A 302 11.29 9.83 18.71
C LEU A 302 11.21 9.50 20.20
N SER A 303 12.07 10.16 20.98
CA SER A 303 11.84 10.36 22.40
C SER A 303 10.95 11.58 22.55
N THR A 304 9.64 11.37 22.58
CA THR A 304 8.70 12.37 23.07
C THR A 304 8.95 12.56 24.56
N GLU A 305 9.45 13.73 24.94
CA GLU A 305 9.37 14.26 26.29
C GLU A 305 7.89 14.34 26.70
N SER A 306 7.52 13.58 27.72
CA SER A 306 6.25 13.73 28.43
C SER A 306 6.43 14.81 29.50
N SER A 307 5.96 16.02 29.22
CA SER A 307 5.69 17.01 30.25
C SER A 307 4.29 16.73 30.81
N ASP A 308 4.24 16.07 31.97
CA ASP A 308 3.06 16.05 32.83
C ASP A 308 2.86 17.45 33.41
N SER A 309 1.72 18.07 33.08
CA SER A 309 1.15 19.16 33.84
C SER A 309 -0.29 18.76 34.19
N GLU A 310 -0.46 18.40 35.47
CA GLU A 310 -1.74 18.19 36.13
C GLU A 310 -2.54 19.50 36.11
N GLU A 311 -3.73 19.49 35.50
CA GLU A 311 -4.79 20.45 35.82
C GLU A 311 -5.99 19.68 36.37
N VAL A 312 -6.22 19.92 37.66
CA VAL A 312 -7.35 19.47 38.46
C VAL A 312 -8.54 20.38 38.13
N GLU A 313 -9.54 19.86 37.43
CA GLU A 313 -10.87 20.50 37.38
C GLU A 313 -11.79 19.84 38.39
N SER A 314 -12.09 20.62 39.44
CA SER A 314 -13.06 20.40 40.50
C SER A 314 -14.50 20.49 39.97
N GLU A 315 -15.33 19.49 40.29
CA GLU A 315 -16.79 19.57 40.20
C GLU A 315 -17.34 20.63 41.18
N PRO A 316 -18.35 21.44 40.82
CA PRO A 316 -19.07 22.25 41.79
C PRO A 316 -20.23 21.46 42.41
N GLU A 317 -20.18 21.32 43.73
CA GLU A 317 -21.29 20.89 44.58
C GLU A 317 -22.46 21.89 44.52
N PHE A 318 -23.66 21.35 44.34
CA PHE A 318 -24.92 22.03 44.59
C PHE A 318 -25.16 22.15 46.10
N GLY A 319 -25.40 23.36 46.60
CA GLY A 319 -25.86 23.60 47.98
C GLY A 319 -26.56 24.94 48.09
N TYR A 320 -27.80 24.91 48.56
CA TYR A 320 -28.75 26.02 48.63
C TYR A 320 -28.31 27.23 49.49
N PHE A 321 -28.81 28.40 49.06
CA PHE A 321 -28.88 29.74 49.66
C PHE A 321 -27.71 30.70 49.47
#